data_AF-A0A6P2EJ24-F1
#
_entry.id   AF-A0A6P2EJ24-F1
#
_cell.length_a   1.000
_cell.length_b   1.000
_cell.length_c   1.000
_cell.angle_alpha   90.00
_cell.angle_beta   90.00
_cell.angle_gamma   90.00
#
_symmetry.space_group_name_H-M   'P 1'
#
loop_
_entity.id
_entity.type
_entity.pdbx_description
1 polymer ?
#
loop_
_entity_poly.entity_id
_entity_poly.type
_entity_poly.pdbx_seq_one_letter_code
_entity_poly.pdbx_strand_id
1 'polypeptide(L)'
;MSPAVLTEGVRVFWDAGYQLHVHVNGDGGMDAVLAAQIVRAGSMVRHGLRVPFHSDFMMAPMAPLLLAWCAATRTTRSGRRVSPEEMLGVEQVLRGITIDAAFALRLDHEIGSIVAGKKADFTVLEDDLFELGAERLKDVRVAGTVFEGDVHLLERPLARLLAGAAAPRPVSAMRASAPHGRYRKPASAVCCGPDGDPCVFLRQLASARVAEGPRAA
;
A
#
# COMPACT_ATOMS: atom_id res chain seq x y z
N MET A 1 2.18 18.24 -27.67
CA MET A 1 2.97 19.26 -26.94
C MET A 1 4.33 18.64 -26.66
N SER A 2 5.43 19.34 -26.94
CA SER A 2 6.77 18.80 -26.66
C SER A 2 7.05 18.82 -25.16
N PRO A 3 7.92 17.92 -24.63
CA PRO A 3 8.28 17.91 -23.21
C PRO A 3 8.87 19.25 -22.74
N ALA A 4 9.61 19.95 -23.61
CA ALA A 4 10.20 21.26 -23.32
C ALA A 4 9.13 22.32 -23.05
N VAL A 5 8.12 22.41 -23.92
CA VAL A 5 7.00 23.38 -23.78
C VAL A 5 6.18 23.08 -22.52
N LEU A 6 5.94 21.80 -22.23
CA LEU A 6 5.23 21.41 -21.02
C LEU A 6 6.03 21.75 -19.75
N THR A 7 7.35 21.51 -19.76
CA THR A 7 8.25 21.81 -18.63
C THR A 7 8.27 23.30 -18.31
N GLU A 8 8.36 24.16 -19.34
CA GLU A 8 8.34 25.61 -19.18
C GLU A 8 7.03 26.08 -18.53
N GLY A 9 5.89 25.62 -19.03
CA GLY A 9 4.59 25.97 -18.47
C GLY A 9 4.39 25.51 -17.04
N VAL A 10 4.80 24.28 -16.71
CA VAL A 10 4.66 23.69 -15.36
C VAL A 10 5.56 24.38 -14.33
N ARG A 11 6.80 24.72 -14.70
CA ARG A 11 7.78 25.35 -13.78
C ARG A 11 7.28 26.65 -13.19
N VAL A 12 6.62 27.48 -14.00
CA VAL A 12 6.10 28.79 -13.54
C VAL A 12 5.16 28.64 -12.34
N PHE A 13 4.22 27.69 -12.40
CA PHE A 13 3.28 27.47 -11.31
C PHE A 13 3.92 26.74 -10.14
N TRP A 14 4.84 25.82 -10.42
CA TRP A 14 5.55 25.09 -9.38
C TRP A 14 6.43 26.00 -8.52
N ASP A 15 7.23 26.87 -9.14
CA ASP A 15 8.10 27.83 -8.45
C ASP A 15 7.29 28.86 -7.65
N ALA A 16 6.03 29.08 -8.04
CA ALA A 16 5.06 29.87 -7.29
C ALA A 16 4.35 29.10 -6.17
N GLY A 17 4.68 27.83 -5.93
CA GLY A 17 4.17 27.02 -4.83
C GLY A 17 2.80 26.36 -5.06
N TYR A 18 2.31 26.32 -6.31
CA TYR A 18 1.05 25.66 -6.63
C TYR A 18 1.20 24.13 -6.70
N GLN A 19 0.20 23.42 -6.18
CA GLN A 19 0.06 21.99 -6.38
C GLN A 19 -0.59 21.74 -7.75
N LEU A 20 0.16 21.11 -8.65
CA LEU A 20 -0.29 20.82 -10.02
C LEU A 20 -0.77 19.38 -10.15
N HIS A 21 -1.97 19.22 -10.71
CA HIS A 21 -2.52 17.93 -11.12
C HIS A 21 -2.70 17.95 -12.64
N VAL A 22 -2.06 17.02 -13.34
CA VAL A 22 -2.06 16.96 -14.81
C VAL A 22 -2.65 15.62 -15.24
N HIS A 23 -3.78 15.68 -15.95
CA HIS A 23 -4.39 14.50 -16.55
C HIS A 23 -3.77 14.24 -17.92
N VAL A 24 -3.37 13.00 -18.17
CA VAL A 24 -2.57 12.62 -19.35
C VAL A 24 -3.09 11.31 -19.90
N ASN A 25 -3.35 11.29 -21.20
CA ASN A 25 -3.75 10.09 -21.93
C ASN A 25 -2.69 9.71 -22.98
N GLY A 26 -2.39 8.41 -23.09
CA GLY A 26 -1.43 7.87 -24.05
C GLY A 26 0.03 7.84 -23.55
N ASP A 27 0.82 6.97 -24.19
CA ASP A 27 2.24 6.73 -23.90
C ASP A 27 3.13 7.94 -24.25
N GLY A 28 2.90 8.59 -25.39
CA GLY A 28 3.65 9.80 -25.77
C GLY A 28 3.37 11.01 -24.84
N GLY A 29 2.14 11.13 -24.34
CA GLY A 29 1.78 12.15 -23.35
C GLY A 29 2.43 11.86 -22.00
N MET A 30 2.37 10.61 -21.56
CA MET A 30 3.03 10.15 -20.33
C MET A 30 4.54 10.39 -20.39
N ASP A 31 5.18 10.08 -21.52
CA ASP A 31 6.61 10.32 -21.73
C ASP A 31 6.98 11.79 -21.63
N ALA A 32 6.18 12.69 -22.22
CA ALA A 32 6.41 14.13 -22.12
C ALA A 32 6.24 14.67 -20.69
N VAL A 33 5.26 14.13 -19.97
CA VAL A 33 4.91 14.49 -18.59
C VAL A 33 5.96 13.98 -17.61
N LEU A 34 6.40 12.74 -17.77
CA LEU A 34 7.47 12.16 -16.98
C LEU A 34 8.83 12.82 -17.28
N ALA A 35 9.11 13.17 -18.55
CA ALA A 35 10.28 13.95 -18.92
C ALA A 35 10.26 15.36 -18.29
N ALA A 36 9.07 15.92 -18.05
CA ALA A 36 8.86 17.16 -17.31
C ALA A 36 8.77 16.97 -15.77
N GLN A 37 9.10 15.77 -15.25
CA GLN A 37 9.04 15.41 -13.83
C GLN A 37 7.64 15.50 -13.18
N ILE A 38 6.52 15.29 -13.88
CA ILE A 38 5.17 15.64 -13.38
C ILE A 38 4.57 14.68 -12.31
N VAL A 39 5.32 13.72 -11.78
CA VAL A 39 4.91 12.96 -10.57
C VAL A 39 6.07 12.94 -9.58
N ARG A 40 6.34 14.10 -8.96
CA ARG A 40 7.43 14.32 -7.98
C ARG A 40 7.11 13.78 -6.59
N ALA A 41 6.68 12.53 -6.54
CA ALA A 41 6.24 11.91 -5.30
C ALA A 41 7.33 11.94 -4.24
N GLY A 42 8.59 11.64 -4.60
CA GLY A 42 9.74 11.74 -3.70
C GLY A 42 9.94 13.14 -3.13
N SER A 43 9.88 14.17 -3.96
CA SER A 43 10.02 15.57 -3.51
C SER A 43 8.87 15.98 -2.62
N MET A 44 7.63 15.61 -2.95
CA MET A 44 6.46 15.91 -2.10
C MET A 44 6.61 15.27 -0.72
N VAL A 45 6.97 13.98 -0.67
CA VAL A 45 7.19 13.28 0.61
C VAL A 45 8.33 13.89 1.41
N ARG A 46 9.44 14.29 0.77
CA ARG A 46 10.56 14.99 1.44
C ARG A 46 10.16 16.34 2.06
N HIS A 47 9.11 16.98 1.56
CA HIS A 47 8.56 18.22 2.12
C HIS A 47 7.39 17.98 3.10
N GLY A 48 7.17 16.74 3.52
CA GLY A 48 6.13 16.40 4.49
C GLY A 48 4.70 16.38 3.91
N LEU A 49 4.56 16.38 2.59
CA LEU A 49 3.26 16.23 1.94
C LEU A 49 2.87 14.73 1.88
N ARG A 50 1.58 14.46 2.03
CA ARG A 50 1.01 13.12 1.82
C ARG A 50 0.78 12.89 0.34
N VAL A 51 1.15 11.71 -0.16
CA VAL A 51 1.03 11.37 -1.58
C VAL A 51 0.12 10.14 -1.73
N PRO A 52 -1.19 10.33 -1.92
CA PRO A 52 -2.11 9.24 -2.17
C PRO A 52 -1.91 8.66 -3.57
N PHE A 53 -2.10 7.35 -3.71
CA PHE A 53 -2.06 6.66 -5.00
C PHE A 53 -3.42 6.08 -5.36
N HIS A 54 -3.77 6.18 -6.65
CA HIS A 54 -4.96 5.56 -7.24
C HIS A 54 -4.60 4.91 -8.59
N SER A 55 -5.35 3.89 -8.99
CA SER A 55 -5.11 3.20 -10.28
C SER A 55 -5.71 3.94 -11.47
N ASP A 56 -6.71 4.81 -11.25
CA ASP A 56 -7.57 5.32 -12.34
C ASP A 56 -8.23 4.14 -13.09
N PHE A 57 -9.03 3.37 -12.34
CA PHE A 57 -9.65 2.15 -12.85
C PHE A 57 -10.50 2.44 -14.09
N MET A 58 -10.52 1.48 -15.04
CA MET A 58 -10.84 1.60 -16.48
C MET A 58 -9.65 1.99 -17.37
N MET A 59 -8.62 2.66 -16.84
CA MET A 59 -7.38 2.97 -17.58
C MET A 59 -6.19 2.11 -17.16
N ALA A 60 -6.08 1.77 -15.87
CA ALA A 60 -5.06 0.85 -15.37
C ALA A 60 -5.64 -0.29 -14.49
N PRO A 61 -4.88 -1.37 -14.26
CA PRO A 61 -5.34 -2.51 -13.45
C PRO A 61 -5.61 -2.13 -12.00
N MET A 62 -6.60 -2.80 -11.36
CA MET A 62 -6.83 -2.75 -9.92
C MET A 62 -5.78 -3.60 -9.17
N ALA A 63 -4.52 -3.18 -9.24
CA ALA A 63 -3.40 -3.88 -8.61
C ALA A 63 -2.59 -2.90 -7.74
N PRO A 64 -3.00 -2.65 -6.48
CA PRO A 64 -2.34 -1.67 -5.61
C PRO A 64 -0.85 -1.95 -5.38
N LEU A 65 -0.46 -3.21 -5.25
CA LEU A 65 0.94 -3.61 -5.08
C LEU A 65 1.79 -3.39 -6.35
N LEU A 66 1.18 -3.50 -7.54
CA LEU A 66 1.83 -3.12 -8.79
C LEU A 66 2.01 -1.60 -8.87
N LEU A 67 1.01 -0.83 -8.43
CA LEU A 67 1.10 0.63 -8.37
C LEU A 67 2.19 1.09 -7.40
N ALA A 68 2.24 0.48 -6.22
CA ALA A 68 3.29 0.72 -5.24
C ALA A 68 4.68 0.35 -5.79
N TRP A 69 4.80 -0.77 -6.52
CA TRP A 69 6.03 -1.16 -7.21
C TRP A 69 6.46 -0.11 -8.26
N CYS A 70 5.52 0.40 -9.06
CA CYS A 70 5.80 1.46 -10.03
C CYS A 70 6.32 2.73 -9.35
N ALA A 71 5.72 3.14 -8.23
CA ALA A 71 6.14 4.32 -7.47
C ALA A 71 7.51 4.12 -6.80
N ALA A 72 7.78 2.91 -6.29
CA ALA A 72 9.02 2.59 -5.60
C ALA A 72 10.20 2.43 -6.56
N THR A 73 10.00 1.79 -7.71
CA THR A 73 11.08 1.50 -8.67
C THR A 73 11.18 2.51 -9.81
N ARG A 74 10.13 3.30 -10.03
CA ARG A 74 9.98 4.24 -11.16
C ARG A 74 10.15 3.56 -12.52
N THR A 75 9.86 2.26 -12.60
CA THR A 75 10.01 1.43 -13.80
C THR A 75 8.71 1.40 -14.60
N THR A 76 8.78 1.74 -15.90
CA THR A 76 7.64 1.69 -16.81
C THR A 76 7.36 0.25 -17.27
N ARG A 77 6.23 0.05 -17.96
CA ARG A 77 5.90 -1.25 -18.60
C ARG A 77 6.97 -1.71 -19.61
N SER A 78 7.69 -0.79 -20.25
CA SER A 78 8.78 -1.10 -21.17
C SER A 78 10.12 -1.39 -20.48
N GLY A 79 10.18 -1.35 -19.15
CA GLY A 79 11.39 -1.59 -18.37
C GLY A 79 12.30 -0.36 -18.21
N ARG A 80 11.90 0.80 -18.74
CA ARG A 80 12.66 2.05 -18.60
C ARG A 80 12.43 2.64 -17.21
N ARG A 81 13.50 3.07 -16.52
CA ARG A 81 13.40 3.85 -15.28
C ARG A 81 13.25 5.34 -15.60
N VAL A 82 12.32 6.03 -14.94
CA VAL A 82 12.03 7.45 -15.22
C VAL A 82 11.96 8.27 -13.94
N SER A 83 12.79 9.31 -13.83
CA SER A 83 12.97 10.14 -12.63
C SER A 83 13.31 9.31 -11.38
N PRO A 84 14.43 8.56 -11.37
CA PRO A 84 14.84 7.74 -10.22
C PRO A 84 15.01 8.55 -8.92
N GLU A 85 15.29 9.85 -9.00
CA GLU A 85 15.37 10.77 -7.86
C GLU A 85 14.02 11.00 -7.13
N GLU A 86 12.93 10.61 -7.78
CA GLU A 86 11.55 10.67 -7.24
C GLU A 86 11.04 9.30 -6.76
N MET A 87 11.92 8.29 -6.65
CA MET A 87 11.61 7.00 -6.04
C MET A 87 11.18 7.15 -4.58
N LEU A 88 10.34 6.22 -4.14
CA LEU A 88 9.85 6.13 -2.77
C LEU A 88 10.29 4.80 -2.12
N GLY A 89 10.52 4.83 -0.82
CA GLY A 89 10.75 3.63 -0.02
C GLY A 89 9.49 2.77 0.12
N VAL A 90 9.66 1.51 0.50
CA VAL A 90 8.56 0.54 0.68
C VAL A 90 7.48 1.09 1.62
N GLU A 91 7.88 1.65 2.77
CA GLU A 91 6.91 2.25 3.70
C GLU A 91 6.10 3.39 3.05
N GLN A 92 6.77 4.29 2.34
CA GLN A 92 6.14 5.46 1.72
C GLN A 92 5.11 5.04 0.67
N VAL A 93 5.42 4.03 -0.16
CA VAL A 93 4.45 3.54 -1.15
C VAL A 93 3.28 2.80 -0.52
N LEU A 94 3.51 2.07 0.57
CA LEU A 94 2.44 1.40 1.32
C LEU A 94 1.51 2.41 1.96
N ARG A 95 2.04 3.50 2.55
CA ARG A 95 1.22 4.61 3.05
C ARG A 95 0.39 5.25 1.93
N GLY A 96 1.00 5.46 0.76
CA GLY A 96 0.34 6.03 -0.42
C GLY A 96 -0.88 5.24 -0.89
N ILE A 97 -0.83 3.90 -0.83
CA ILE A 97 -1.97 3.03 -1.17
C ILE A 97 -2.88 2.69 0.03
N THR A 98 -2.61 3.22 1.23
CA THR A 98 -3.41 2.97 2.44
C THR A 98 -3.83 4.28 3.13
N ILE A 99 -3.10 4.73 4.14
CA ILE A 99 -3.50 5.82 5.02
C ILE A 99 -3.53 7.18 4.32
N ASP A 100 -2.63 7.42 3.36
CA ASP A 100 -2.59 8.70 2.65
C ASP A 100 -3.75 8.80 1.64
N ALA A 101 -4.14 7.68 1.02
CA ALA A 101 -5.35 7.59 0.21
C ALA A 101 -6.62 7.78 1.05
N ALA A 102 -6.69 7.15 2.23
CA ALA A 102 -7.81 7.36 3.16
C ALA A 102 -7.91 8.82 3.61
N PHE A 103 -6.77 9.47 3.88
CA PHE A 103 -6.73 10.89 4.24
C PHE A 103 -7.22 11.80 3.13
N ALA A 104 -6.85 11.53 1.87
CA ALA A 104 -7.33 12.29 0.72
C ALA A 104 -8.87 12.24 0.59
N LEU A 105 -9.48 11.14 1.04
CA LEU A 105 -10.93 10.95 1.10
C LEU A 105 -11.56 11.45 2.42
N ARG A 106 -10.75 11.92 3.37
CA ARG A 106 -11.15 12.28 4.76
C ARG A 106 -11.75 11.11 5.55
N LEU A 107 -11.36 9.89 5.19
CA LEU A 107 -11.79 8.64 5.83
C LEU A 107 -10.66 8.03 6.69
N ASP A 108 -9.58 8.76 6.95
CA ASP A 108 -8.45 8.31 7.75
C ASP A 108 -8.78 8.09 9.22
N HIS A 109 -9.98 8.44 9.67
CA HIS A 109 -10.51 8.08 10.99
C HIS A 109 -11.26 6.74 10.97
N GLU A 110 -11.68 6.24 9.81
CA GLU A 110 -12.45 5.00 9.64
C GLU A 110 -11.63 3.85 9.05
N ILE A 111 -10.73 4.15 8.10
CA ILE A 111 -9.98 3.16 7.31
C ILE A 111 -8.50 3.54 7.13
N GLY A 112 -7.75 2.73 6.39
CA GLY A 112 -6.38 3.03 5.93
C GLY A 112 -5.26 2.67 6.90
N SER A 113 -5.56 2.20 8.11
CA SER A 113 -4.55 1.67 9.05
C SER A 113 -5.16 0.64 10.01
N ILE A 114 -4.34 -0.30 10.49
CA ILE A 114 -4.77 -1.31 11.46
C ILE A 114 -4.59 -0.75 12.87
N VAL A 115 -5.65 -0.15 13.41
CA VAL A 115 -5.71 0.41 14.78
C VAL A 115 -7.11 0.16 15.34
N ALA A 116 -7.23 -0.05 16.65
CA ALA A 116 -8.52 -0.21 17.32
C ALA A 116 -9.45 0.99 17.06
N GLY A 117 -10.73 0.70 16.80
CA GLY A 117 -11.76 1.70 16.50
C GLY A 117 -12.01 1.95 15.01
N LYS A 118 -11.12 1.47 14.12
CA LYS A 118 -11.31 1.50 12.67
C LYS A 118 -12.03 0.26 12.14
N LYS A 119 -12.53 0.32 10.90
CA LYS A 119 -13.07 -0.84 10.19
C LYS A 119 -11.98 -1.90 10.03
N ALA A 120 -12.36 -3.17 10.17
CA ALA A 120 -11.46 -4.30 10.05
C ALA A 120 -11.26 -4.67 8.56
N ASP A 121 -10.63 -3.75 7.83
CA ASP A 121 -10.28 -3.88 6.42
C ASP A 121 -8.77 -4.06 6.27
N PHE A 122 -8.32 -5.29 5.97
CA PHE A 122 -6.91 -5.57 5.76
C PHE A 122 -6.67 -6.79 4.88
N THR A 123 -5.49 -6.85 4.29
CA THR A 123 -5.05 -7.94 3.42
C THR A 123 -4.02 -8.80 4.15
N VAL A 124 -4.17 -10.12 4.07
CA VAL A 124 -3.19 -11.08 4.58
C VAL A 124 -2.22 -11.42 3.46
N LEU A 125 -0.93 -11.20 3.71
CA LEU A 125 0.16 -11.45 2.77
C LEU A 125 0.99 -12.64 3.25
N GLU A 126 1.46 -13.47 2.32
CA GLU A 126 2.37 -14.58 2.67
C GLU A 126 3.83 -14.15 2.77
N ASP A 127 4.17 -13.04 2.14
CA ASP A 127 5.54 -12.55 2.06
C ASP A 127 5.70 -11.26 2.89
N ASP A 128 6.86 -11.10 3.52
CA ASP A 128 7.23 -9.85 4.17
C ASP A 128 7.66 -8.81 3.11
N LEU A 129 6.93 -7.70 3.06
CA LEU A 129 7.14 -6.61 2.11
C LEU A 129 8.48 -5.91 2.29
N PHE A 130 8.96 -5.80 3.54
CA PHE A 130 10.19 -5.11 3.88
C PHE A 130 11.42 -5.97 3.59
N GLU A 131 11.31 -7.29 3.71
CA GLU A 131 12.38 -8.22 3.31
C GLU A 131 12.45 -8.40 1.79
N LEU A 132 11.30 -8.45 1.10
CA LEU A 132 11.26 -8.56 -0.37
C LEU A 132 11.84 -7.32 -1.08
N GLY A 133 11.66 -6.15 -0.47
CA GLY A 133 12.09 -4.88 -1.04
C GLY A 133 11.26 -4.41 -2.24
N ALA A 134 11.61 -3.23 -2.74
CA ALA A 134 10.85 -2.51 -3.76
C ALA A 134 10.71 -3.28 -5.08
N GLU A 135 11.74 -4.00 -5.51
CA GLU A 135 11.79 -4.66 -6.83
C GLU A 135 10.76 -5.79 -7.00
N ARG A 136 10.41 -6.46 -5.90
CA ARG A 136 9.51 -7.62 -5.88
C ARG A 136 8.13 -7.32 -5.31
N LEU A 137 7.84 -6.05 -5.00
CA LEU A 137 6.59 -5.66 -4.35
C LEU A 137 5.33 -6.06 -5.14
N LYS A 138 5.42 -6.07 -6.47
CA LYS A 138 4.32 -6.50 -7.37
C LYS A 138 4.08 -8.01 -7.40
N ASP A 139 5.00 -8.81 -6.86
CA ASP A 139 4.98 -10.27 -6.89
C ASP A 139 4.58 -10.88 -5.53
N VAL A 140 4.26 -10.04 -4.56
CA VAL A 140 3.83 -10.43 -3.22
C VAL A 140 2.55 -11.26 -3.31
N ARG A 141 2.54 -12.40 -2.62
CA ARG A 141 1.41 -13.30 -2.60
C ARG A 141 0.38 -12.85 -1.57
N VAL A 142 -0.85 -12.65 -2.04
CA VAL A 142 -2.00 -12.36 -1.19
C VAL A 142 -2.69 -13.67 -0.82
N ALA A 143 -2.80 -13.97 0.48
CA ALA A 143 -3.52 -15.14 0.99
C ALA A 143 -5.04 -14.89 1.08
N GLY A 144 -5.45 -13.64 1.29
CA GLY A 144 -6.85 -13.26 1.40
C GLY A 144 -7.04 -11.86 1.96
N THR A 145 -8.28 -11.49 2.19
CA THR A 145 -8.67 -10.19 2.75
C THR A 145 -9.69 -10.37 3.86
N VAL A 146 -9.64 -9.51 4.86
CA VAL A 146 -10.74 -9.29 5.79
C VAL A 146 -11.40 -7.98 5.39
N PHE A 147 -12.72 -8.01 5.19
CA PHE A 147 -13.52 -6.86 4.77
C PHE A 147 -14.64 -6.63 5.78
N GLU A 148 -14.64 -5.49 6.44
CA GLU A 148 -15.52 -5.12 7.54
C GLU A 148 -15.62 -6.17 8.66
N GLY A 149 -14.57 -6.99 8.83
CA GLY A 149 -14.51 -8.09 9.79
C GLY A 149 -14.88 -9.47 9.22
N ASP A 150 -15.42 -9.53 8.01
CA ASP A 150 -15.69 -10.79 7.32
C ASP A 150 -14.44 -11.31 6.61
N VAL A 151 -14.15 -12.59 6.82
CA VAL A 151 -12.91 -13.22 6.34
C VAL A 151 -13.12 -13.83 4.95
N HIS A 152 -12.35 -13.37 3.97
CA HIS A 152 -12.34 -13.84 2.58
C HIS A 152 -10.96 -14.37 2.22
N LEU A 153 -10.71 -15.65 2.51
CA LEU A 153 -9.47 -16.31 2.12
C LEU A 153 -9.56 -16.83 0.69
N LEU A 154 -8.45 -16.73 -0.04
CA LEU A 154 -8.32 -17.40 -1.33
C LEU A 154 -8.02 -18.87 -1.09
N GLU A 155 -8.57 -19.75 -1.93
CA GLU A 155 -8.16 -21.16 -1.93
C GLU A 155 -6.66 -21.33 -2.16
N ARG A 156 -6.08 -20.38 -2.91
CA ARG A 156 -4.65 -20.33 -3.27
C ARG A 156 -4.16 -18.89 -3.25
N PRO A 157 -2.96 -18.64 -2.68
CA PRO A 157 -2.36 -17.33 -2.69
C PRO A 157 -2.09 -16.84 -4.11
N LEU A 158 -2.34 -15.56 -4.37
CA LEU A 158 -2.22 -14.97 -5.69
C LEU A 158 -1.20 -13.85 -5.67
N ALA A 159 -0.07 -14.03 -6.36
CA ALA A 159 0.92 -12.98 -6.56
C ALA A 159 0.41 -11.88 -7.50
N ARG A 160 -0.47 -12.25 -8.44
CA ARG A 160 -1.01 -11.32 -9.45
C ARG A 160 -2.32 -11.88 -9.99
N LEU A 161 -3.40 -11.08 -9.93
CA LEU A 161 -4.68 -11.39 -10.58
C LEU A 161 -4.57 -11.62 -12.10
N LEU A 162 -3.44 -11.22 -12.69
CA LEU A 162 -3.10 -11.30 -14.11
C LEU A 162 -1.90 -12.21 -14.42
N ALA A 163 -1.28 -12.88 -13.44
CA ALA A 163 -0.24 -13.87 -13.77
C ALA A 163 -0.93 -15.17 -14.20
N GLY A 164 -0.61 -15.65 -15.40
CA GLY A 164 -1.12 -16.90 -15.93
C GLY A 164 -0.98 -18.04 -14.92
N ALA A 165 -2.01 -18.88 -14.85
CA ALA A 165 -2.16 -19.96 -13.88
C ALA A 165 -0.99 -20.96 -13.94
N ALA A 166 -0.04 -20.85 -13.02
CA ALA A 166 0.76 -21.97 -12.59
C ALA A 166 0.15 -22.48 -11.29
N ALA A 167 -0.32 -23.74 -11.27
CA ALA A 167 -1.05 -24.30 -10.14
C ALA A 167 -0.13 -24.56 -8.93
N PRO A 168 -0.51 -24.13 -7.71
CA PRO A 168 0.17 -24.61 -6.52
C PRO A 168 -0.76 -25.04 -5.37
N ARG A 169 -0.10 -25.51 -4.31
CA ARG A 169 -0.55 -26.42 -3.23
C ARG A 169 -1.59 -25.83 -2.26
N PRO A 170 -2.43 -26.69 -1.63
CA PRO A 170 -3.49 -26.23 -0.75
C PRO A 170 -2.95 -25.69 0.58
N VAL A 171 -3.53 -24.57 1.03
CA VAL A 171 -3.39 -24.06 2.39
C VAL A 171 -4.30 -24.88 3.30
N SER A 172 -3.79 -25.32 4.46
CA SER A 172 -4.61 -25.99 5.48
C SER A 172 -5.76 -25.06 5.88
N ALA A 173 -7.00 -25.52 5.71
CA ALA A 173 -8.20 -24.75 5.96
C ALA A 173 -8.28 -24.34 7.45
N MET A 174 -8.05 -23.06 7.75
CA MET A 174 -8.59 -22.47 8.96
C MET A 174 -10.11 -22.42 8.80
N ARG A 175 -10.82 -23.13 9.68
CA ARG A 175 -12.28 -23.22 9.68
C ARG A 175 -12.87 -21.82 9.78
N ALA A 176 -13.72 -21.47 8.82
CA ALA A 176 -14.64 -20.36 8.94
C ALA A 176 -15.67 -20.68 10.02
N SER A 177 -15.76 -19.84 11.06
CA SER A 177 -16.98 -19.73 11.85
C SER A 177 -17.01 -18.47 12.70
N ALA A 178 -17.86 -17.51 12.31
CA ALA A 178 -18.78 -16.86 13.24
C ALA A 178 -19.99 -16.31 12.44
N PRO A 179 -21.23 -16.51 12.89
CA PRO A 179 -22.41 -15.95 12.24
C PRO A 179 -22.48 -14.44 12.48
N HIS A 180 -23.09 -13.72 11.52
CA HIS A 180 -23.31 -12.28 11.52
C HIS A 180 -23.88 -11.75 12.86
N GLY A 181 -22.99 -11.27 13.71
CA GLY A 181 -23.35 -10.38 14.80
C GLY A 181 -23.38 -8.96 14.26
N ARG A 182 -24.54 -8.28 14.31
CA ARG A 182 -24.62 -6.82 14.15
C ARG A 182 -23.48 -6.19 14.94
N TYR A 183 -22.70 -5.33 14.30
CA TYR A 183 -21.60 -4.57 14.90
C TYR A 183 -22.06 -4.03 16.27
N ARG A 184 -21.65 -4.70 17.36
CA ARG A 184 -21.84 -4.16 18.70
C ARG A 184 -20.92 -2.97 18.74
N LYS A 185 -21.46 -1.76 18.97
CA LYS A 185 -20.66 -0.63 19.43
C LYS A 185 -19.74 -1.18 20.52
N PRO A 186 -18.41 -0.96 20.46
CA PRO A 186 -17.53 -1.43 21.51
C PRO A 186 -18.10 -0.88 22.81
N ALA A 187 -18.51 -1.81 23.70
CA ALA A 187 -18.84 -1.44 25.06
C ALA A 187 -17.58 -0.75 25.60
N SER A 188 -17.71 0.54 25.93
CA SER A 188 -16.73 1.38 26.61
C SER A 188 -15.31 0.82 26.70
N ALA A 189 -14.44 1.23 25.77
CA ALA A 189 -12.99 1.44 25.96
C ALA A 189 -12.18 0.42 26.79
N VAL A 190 -12.48 -0.87 26.78
CA VAL A 190 -11.61 -1.88 27.41
C VAL A 190 -11.44 -3.06 26.45
N CYS A 191 -10.39 -2.98 25.63
CA CYS A 191 -9.91 -4.11 24.84
C CYS A 191 -9.21 -5.11 25.78
N CYS A 192 -9.46 -6.41 25.56
CA CYS A 192 -9.11 -7.52 26.44
C CYS A 192 -7.59 -7.71 26.68
N GLY A 193 -7.06 -7.00 27.67
CA GLY A 193 -5.92 -7.41 28.48
C GLY A 193 -6.33 -7.35 29.97
N PRO A 194 -5.72 -8.15 30.87
CA PRO A 194 -6.05 -8.12 32.30
C PRO A 194 -5.96 -6.71 32.93
N ASP A 195 -5.24 -5.79 32.28
CA ASP A 195 -5.00 -4.41 32.75
C ASP A 195 -5.52 -3.31 31.80
N GLY A 196 -6.30 -3.64 30.77
CA GLY A 196 -6.85 -2.64 29.83
C GLY A 196 -5.84 -1.98 28.87
N ASP A 197 -4.63 -2.53 28.74
CA ASP A 197 -3.63 -2.09 27.76
C ASP A 197 -3.99 -2.65 26.35
N PRO A 198 -4.26 -1.78 25.35
CA PRO A 198 -4.66 -2.19 24.00
C PRO A 198 -3.54 -2.88 23.21
N CYS A 199 -2.30 -2.92 23.73
CA CYS A 199 -1.13 -3.45 23.06
C CYS A 199 -0.56 -4.73 23.71
N VAL A 200 -1.26 -5.33 24.69
CA VAL A 200 -0.78 -6.53 25.42
C VAL A 200 -0.40 -7.67 24.47
N PHE A 201 -1.20 -7.93 23.44
CA PHE A 201 -0.93 -9.00 22.47
C PHE A 201 0.39 -8.76 21.69
N LEU A 202 0.63 -7.51 21.25
CA LEU A 202 1.87 -7.16 20.54
C LEU A 202 3.10 -7.22 21.45
N ARG A 203 2.95 -6.84 22.74
CA ARG A 203 4.04 -6.97 23.72
C ARG A 203 4.34 -8.42 24.08
N GLN A 204 3.32 -9.26 24.23
CA GLN A 204 3.49 -10.69 24.48
C GLN A 204 4.23 -11.37 23.33
N LEU A 205 3.88 -11.04 22.08
CA LEU A 205 4.60 -11.49 20.88
C LEU A 205 6.06 -10.99 20.84
N ALA A 206 6.31 -9.75 21.25
CA ALA A 206 7.67 -9.21 21.32
C ALA A 206 8.50 -9.88 22.43
N SER A 207 7.91 -10.15 23.60
CA SER A 207 8.59 -10.84 24.71
C SER A 207 8.84 -12.33 24.45
N ALA A 208 7.97 -12.98 23.66
CA ALA A 208 8.16 -14.38 23.27
C ALA A 208 9.36 -14.58 22.32
N ARG A 209 9.82 -13.53 21.63
CA ARG A 209 11.03 -13.58 20.77
C ARG A 209 12.35 -13.37 21.52
N VAL A 210 12.32 -13.04 22.81
CA VAL A 210 13.54 -12.82 23.62
C VAL A 210 13.99 -14.11 24.34
N ALA A 211 13.19 -15.17 24.30
CA ALA A 211 13.43 -16.41 25.04
C ALA A 211 14.02 -17.57 24.22
N GLU A 212 14.85 -17.31 23.20
CA GLU A 212 15.69 -18.38 22.63
C GLU A 212 17.10 -17.87 22.30
N GLY A 213 18.03 -18.18 23.19
CA GLY A 213 19.45 -18.14 22.95
C GLY A 213 20.17 -18.89 24.07
N PRO A 214 20.80 -20.06 23.81
CA PRO A 214 21.63 -20.69 24.81
C PRO A 214 22.88 -19.83 25.03
N ARG A 215 23.08 -19.38 26.27
CA ARG A 215 24.38 -18.88 26.74
C ARG A 215 25.37 -20.05 26.69
N ALA A 216 26.25 -20.05 25.71
CA ALA A 216 27.47 -20.86 25.76
C ALA A 216 28.57 -20.04 26.45
N ALA A 217 29.19 -20.68 27.44
CA ALA A 217 30.37 -20.25 28.18
C ALA A 217 31.64 -20.32 27.32
#